data_AF-A0A6A5VYW8-F1
#
_entry.id   AF-A0A6A5VYW8-F1
#
_cell.length_a   1.000
_cell.length_b   1.000
_cell.length_c   1.000
_cell.angle_alpha   90.00
_cell.angle_beta   90.00
_cell.angle_gamma   90.00
#
_symmetry.space_group_name_H-M   'P 1'
#
loop_
_entity.id
_entity.type
_entity.pdbx_description
1 polymer ?
#
loop_
_entity_poly.entity_id
_entity_poly.type
_entity_poly.pdbx_seq_one_letter_code
_entity_poly.pdbx_strand_id
1 'polypeptide(L)'
;MHSPPTSSPHHASSSTGFHPGDGFTADEIEVVLHPPSAQWTPTQDYEECDIGNLEPGPRCIAFMGRIVNFYVQLSPSKKPAAAKGCLKMMVADDTGAVTVRLWYASPYTVRLGQLVTVWTVHVSNSEHNSLALSTAPLFTSIFPERERSCHIMIHENSDNGTMCKKPFRCEDSEQLAGLMTVKSFTDGGYDVDSCKVLVCVKSIGAKKKFTNKKGITSELINIGVFDDTAEASLTLYGPMCTSASTWQPSHTVLLISNPGWRIDRIAKLSLAANTRVDIDPEMSDALWLRSLAQRLTKKEHVNPPFPDGVFDTAAAETAAVRILYTLADIDEFARANPKERFMGYISVLITELNIVTIYRRRMLMCTECCGIPLFANTTSAICKQCNKTIPLRINPKILGPLLDETGQIASGKLIFSPDAWTQLLGRTAEQLAETDIDVLRYLEHRLQFLRVSLGFGWCLEGTEPEPGPEVDRDGVGGGGNGDEALSGRKRKRVDVLGRKGAEKEKENGALVPTAHGNRTDKLILASLDNRKLTIQAEKKGSRTDVGAVGDGIGEVGRLCIWCVKM
;
A
#
# COMPACT_ATOMS: atom_id res chain seq x y z
N MET A 1 -69.00 -10.31 -53.14
CA MET A 1 -69.29 -11.35 -52.14
C MET A 1 -68.29 -12.47 -52.32
N HIS A 2 -67.67 -12.87 -51.21
CA HIS A 2 -66.95 -14.11 -50.94
C HIS A 2 -65.73 -14.52 -51.79
N SER A 3 -64.60 -14.65 -51.09
CA SER A 3 -63.39 -15.38 -51.43
C SER A 3 -63.65 -16.83 -51.84
N PRO A 4 -62.64 -17.48 -52.41
CA PRO A 4 -62.23 -18.77 -51.84
C PRO A 4 -60.70 -18.91 -51.66
N PRO A 5 -60.27 -19.88 -50.82
CA PRO A 5 -58.89 -20.15 -50.45
C PRO A 5 -58.29 -21.33 -51.24
N THR A 6 -56.96 -21.47 -51.29
CA THR A 6 -56.33 -22.82 -51.37
C THR A 6 -54.84 -22.78 -51.07
N SER A 7 -54.40 -23.82 -50.37
CA SER A 7 -53.07 -24.11 -49.89
C SER A 7 -52.41 -25.25 -50.69
N SER A 8 -51.12 -25.08 -51.01
CA SER A 8 -50.04 -26.12 -51.09
C SER A 8 -50.06 -27.11 -52.29
N PRO A 9 -48.97 -27.84 -52.65
CA PRO A 9 -47.53 -27.76 -52.29
C PRO A 9 -46.51 -28.05 -53.45
N HIS A 10 -45.20 -28.00 -53.11
CA HIS A 10 -44.03 -28.67 -53.71
C HIS A 10 -43.60 -28.38 -55.17
N HIS A 11 -42.39 -27.81 -55.33
CA HIS A 11 -41.29 -28.49 -56.01
C HIS A 11 -39.93 -27.86 -55.64
N ALA A 12 -39.00 -28.72 -55.21
CA ALA A 12 -37.61 -28.37 -54.99
C ALA A 12 -36.95 -27.98 -56.32
N SER A 13 -36.28 -26.84 -56.35
CA SER A 13 -35.24 -26.54 -57.33
C SER A 13 -34.00 -26.07 -56.59
N SER A 14 -33.00 -26.95 -56.57
CA SER A 14 -31.61 -26.63 -56.30
C SER A 14 -31.18 -25.56 -57.29
N SER A 15 -31.11 -24.31 -56.83
CA SER A 15 -30.25 -23.31 -57.44
C SER A 15 -29.23 -22.92 -56.38
N THR A 16 -28.01 -23.38 -56.60
CA THR A 16 -26.79 -22.81 -56.02
C THR A 16 -26.70 -21.37 -56.52
N GLY A 17 -27.43 -20.47 -55.85
CA GLY A 17 -27.27 -19.04 -56.02
C GLY A 17 -26.00 -18.62 -55.29
N PHE A 18 -24.90 -18.57 -56.04
CA PHE A 18 -23.75 -17.75 -55.67
C PHE A 18 -24.28 -16.35 -55.36
N HIS A 19 -24.35 -15.99 -54.08
CA HIS A 19 -24.33 -14.58 -53.72
C HIS A 19 -22.98 -14.06 -54.21
N PRO A 20 -22.93 -13.04 -55.08
CA PRO A 20 -21.68 -12.34 -55.30
C PRO A 20 -21.34 -11.71 -53.95
N GLY A 21 -20.47 -12.37 -53.20
CA GLY A 21 -19.78 -11.72 -52.10
C GLY A 21 -19.16 -10.46 -52.67
N ASP A 22 -19.20 -9.37 -51.92
CA ASP A 22 -18.60 -8.07 -52.24
C ASP A 22 -17.08 -8.13 -52.47
N GLY A 23 -16.49 -9.33 -52.53
CA GLY A 23 -15.08 -9.57 -52.75
C GLY A 23 -14.23 -9.37 -51.50
N PHE A 24 -14.86 -9.06 -50.35
CA PHE A 24 -14.17 -8.83 -49.10
C PHE A 24 -14.51 -9.92 -48.09
N THR A 25 -13.48 -10.55 -47.57
CA THR A 25 -13.57 -11.45 -46.41
C THR A 25 -13.97 -10.65 -45.16
N ALA A 26 -14.59 -11.31 -44.19
CA ALA A 26 -14.90 -10.67 -42.90
C ALA A 26 -13.64 -10.08 -42.24
N ASP A 27 -12.49 -10.73 -42.45
CA ASP A 27 -11.18 -10.26 -42.02
C ASP A 27 -10.71 -9.02 -42.79
N GLU A 28 -10.95 -8.92 -44.10
CA GLU A 28 -10.65 -7.70 -44.88
C GLU A 28 -11.55 -6.52 -44.49
N ILE A 29 -12.83 -6.79 -44.20
CA ILE A 29 -13.74 -5.79 -43.65
C ILE A 29 -13.28 -5.37 -42.25
N GLU A 30 -12.82 -6.30 -41.41
CA GLU A 30 -12.26 -6.00 -40.08
C GLU A 30 -10.94 -5.22 -40.16
N VAL A 31 -10.07 -5.49 -41.14
CA VAL A 31 -8.84 -4.73 -41.40
C VAL A 31 -9.14 -3.32 -41.94
N VAL A 32 -10.23 -3.12 -42.67
CA VAL A 32 -10.65 -1.78 -43.13
C VAL A 32 -11.38 -1.00 -42.02
N LEU A 33 -12.16 -1.68 -41.17
CA LEU A 33 -12.87 -1.08 -40.05
C LEU A 33 -11.98 -0.84 -38.82
N HIS A 34 -10.96 -1.68 -38.63
CA HIS A 34 -9.98 -1.66 -37.55
C HIS A 34 -8.58 -1.95 -38.11
N PRO A 35 -8.01 -1.05 -38.94
CA PRO A 35 -6.66 -1.24 -39.44
C PRO A 35 -5.72 -1.47 -38.24
N PRO A 36 -4.92 -2.56 -38.24
CA PRO A 36 -3.90 -2.76 -37.22
C PRO A 36 -3.09 -1.49 -37.20
N SER A 37 -3.02 -0.84 -36.03
CA SER A 37 -2.46 0.50 -35.83
C SER A 37 -1.26 0.69 -36.74
N ALA A 38 -1.50 1.33 -37.89
CA ALA A 38 -0.46 1.50 -38.90
C ALA A 38 0.67 2.20 -38.17
N GLN A 39 1.83 1.55 -38.08
CA GLN A 39 2.99 2.08 -37.38
C GLN A 39 3.24 3.48 -37.95
N TRP A 40 2.89 4.50 -37.19
CA TRP A 40 2.98 5.87 -37.67
C TRP A 40 4.46 6.17 -37.87
N THR A 41 4.83 6.51 -39.10
CA THR A 41 6.18 6.95 -39.44
C THR A 41 6.17 8.47 -39.51
N PRO A 42 7.04 9.16 -38.75
CA PRO A 42 7.19 10.61 -38.84
C PRO A 42 7.36 11.06 -40.30
N THR A 43 6.59 12.06 -40.71
CA THR A 43 6.68 12.64 -42.06
C THR A 43 7.74 13.72 -42.16
N GLN A 44 8.28 14.15 -41.02
CA GLN A 44 9.22 15.23 -40.83
C GLN A 44 10.17 14.85 -39.70
N ASP A 45 11.31 15.54 -39.60
CA ASP A 45 12.19 15.44 -38.44
C ASP A 45 11.60 16.26 -37.29
N TYR A 46 11.36 15.61 -36.14
CA TYR A 46 10.85 16.26 -34.94
C TYR A 46 11.98 16.41 -33.94
N GLU A 47 12.16 17.62 -33.44
CA GLU A 47 13.11 17.92 -32.36
C GLU A 47 12.53 17.42 -31.03
N GLU A 48 13.25 16.54 -30.34
CA GLU A 48 12.89 16.12 -28.98
C GLU A 48 13.18 17.25 -27.99
N CYS A 49 12.21 17.61 -27.16
CA CYS A 49 12.34 18.70 -26.20
C CYS A 49 11.59 18.41 -24.90
N ASP A 50 12.15 18.88 -23.80
CA ASP A 50 11.47 18.89 -22.51
C ASP A 50 10.34 19.93 -22.52
N ILE A 51 9.27 19.66 -21.76
CA ILE A 51 8.06 20.50 -21.78
C ILE A 51 8.34 21.93 -21.29
N GLY A 52 9.27 22.10 -20.36
CA GLY A 52 9.69 23.41 -19.83
C GLY A 52 10.46 24.27 -20.84
N ASN A 53 11.02 23.66 -21.89
CA ASN A 53 11.79 24.35 -22.94
C ASN A 53 10.95 24.66 -24.19
N LEU A 54 9.64 24.39 -24.16
CA LEU A 54 8.74 24.66 -25.26
C LEU A 54 8.58 26.16 -25.51
N GLU A 55 8.75 26.56 -26.77
CA GLU A 55 8.51 27.93 -27.23
C GLU A 55 7.26 27.99 -28.12
N PRO A 56 6.40 29.02 -27.99
CA PRO A 56 5.29 29.23 -28.91
C PRO A 56 5.77 29.46 -30.35
N GLY A 57 5.12 28.81 -31.32
CA GLY A 57 5.37 28.99 -32.74
C GLY A 57 5.22 27.71 -33.57
N PRO A 58 5.39 27.81 -34.89
CA PRO A 58 5.44 26.66 -35.78
C PRO A 58 6.81 25.96 -35.68
N ARG A 59 6.83 24.74 -35.15
CA ARG A 59 8.03 23.89 -35.05
C ARG A 59 7.62 22.42 -34.94
N CYS A 60 8.33 21.54 -35.66
CA CYS A 60 8.16 20.10 -35.53
C CYS A 60 8.89 19.63 -34.28
N ILE A 61 8.12 19.32 -33.24
CA ILE A 61 8.66 18.92 -31.94
C ILE A 61 8.00 17.64 -31.43
N ALA A 62 8.77 16.87 -30.68
CA ALA A 62 8.32 15.73 -29.91
C ALA A 62 8.60 16.00 -28.43
N PHE A 63 7.62 15.75 -27.56
CA PHE A 63 7.82 15.81 -26.12
C PHE A 63 7.13 14.64 -25.43
N MET A 64 7.71 14.21 -24.32
CA MET A 64 7.22 13.10 -23.51
C MET A 64 6.77 13.60 -22.14
N GLY A 65 5.73 13.00 -21.57
CA GLY A 65 5.30 13.30 -20.21
C GLY A 65 4.15 12.41 -19.75
N ARG A 66 3.73 12.61 -18.50
CA ARG A 66 2.60 11.89 -17.90
C ARG A 66 1.32 12.72 -17.96
N ILE A 67 0.20 12.04 -18.19
CA ILE A 67 -1.12 12.65 -18.10
C ILE A 67 -1.42 12.94 -16.63
N VAL A 68 -1.44 14.22 -16.24
CA VAL A 68 -1.69 14.66 -14.87
C VAL A 68 -3.09 15.23 -14.66
N ASN A 69 -3.84 15.46 -15.75
CA ASN A 69 -5.28 15.73 -15.72
C ASN A 69 -5.87 15.47 -17.11
N PHE A 70 -7.15 15.11 -17.20
CA PHE A 70 -7.86 15.07 -18.50
C PHE A 70 -9.38 15.12 -18.35
N TYR A 71 -10.04 15.63 -19.39
CA TYR A 71 -11.49 15.59 -19.52
C TYR A 71 -11.92 15.62 -20.98
N VAL A 72 -13.09 15.07 -21.25
CA VAL A 72 -13.66 15.01 -22.60
C VAL A 72 -14.58 16.20 -22.84
N GLN A 73 -14.35 16.89 -23.96
CA GLN A 73 -15.26 17.86 -24.54
C GLN A 73 -15.94 17.23 -25.76
N LEU A 74 -17.23 16.96 -25.65
CA LEU A 74 -18.02 16.40 -26.75
C LEU A 74 -18.21 17.43 -27.86
N SER A 75 -18.08 17.00 -29.12
CA SER A 75 -18.34 17.81 -30.31
C SER A 75 -19.61 17.28 -31.00
N PRO A 76 -20.71 18.06 -31.09
CA PRO A 76 -21.97 17.58 -31.63
C PRO A 76 -22.01 17.51 -33.18
N SER A 77 -20.87 17.57 -33.87
CA SER A 77 -20.84 17.62 -35.33
C SER A 77 -21.34 16.31 -35.96
N LYS A 78 -22.32 16.41 -36.86
CA LYS A 78 -22.91 15.27 -37.59
C LYS A 78 -22.20 14.95 -38.92
N LYS A 79 -21.12 15.65 -39.26
CA LYS A 79 -20.40 15.44 -40.53
C LYS A 79 -19.50 14.19 -40.42
N PRO A 80 -19.47 13.29 -41.44
CA PRO A 80 -18.71 12.04 -41.38
C PRO A 80 -17.20 12.21 -41.13
N ALA A 81 -16.60 13.29 -41.63
CA ALA A 81 -15.17 13.60 -41.49
C ALA A 81 -14.86 14.62 -40.37
N ALA A 82 -15.82 14.93 -39.50
CA ALA A 82 -15.61 15.85 -38.38
C ALA A 82 -15.19 15.10 -37.12
N ALA A 83 -14.41 15.77 -36.26
CA ALA A 83 -14.08 15.24 -34.95
C ALA A 83 -15.37 15.01 -34.13
N LYS A 84 -15.50 13.81 -33.57
CA LYS A 84 -16.61 13.42 -32.69
C LYS A 84 -16.41 13.92 -31.27
N GLY A 85 -15.16 14.19 -30.88
CA GLY A 85 -14.84 14.79 -29.58
C GLY A 85 -13.43 15.34 -29.51
N CYS A 86 -13.14 15.97 -28.39
CA CYS A 86 -11.82 16.45 -28.03
C CYS A 86 -11.50 15.98 -26.61
N LEU A 87 -10.40 15.25 -26.44
CA LEU A 87 -9.82 14.95 -25.15
C LEU A 87 -8.84 16.08 -24.82
N LYS A 88 -9.19 16.89 -23.82
CA LYS A 88 -8.28 17.89 -23.26
C LYS A 88 -7.49 17.22 -22.14
N MET A 89 -6.19 17.10 -22.31
CA MET A 89 -5.29 16.52 -21.32
C MET A 89 -4.21 17.53 -20.94
N MET A 90 -3.80 17.51 -19.68
CA MET A 90 -2.59 18.16 -19.21
C MET A 90 -1.51 17.10 -19.13
N VAL A 91 -0.42 17.33 -19.86
CA VAL A 91 0.76 16.47 -19.88
C VAL A 91 1.89 17.20 -19.16
N ALA A 92 2.56 16.53 -18.24
CA ALA A 92 3.66 17.11 -17.48
C ALA A 92 4.85 16.16 -17.41
N ASP A 93 6.04 16.75 -17.34
CA ASP A 93 7.30 16.07 -17.11
C ASP A 93 7.99 16.70 -15.88
N ASP A 94 9.29 16.48 -15.77
CA ASP A 94 10.11 16.98 -14.66
C ASP A 94 10.41 18.49 -14.81
N THR A 95 10.11 19.10 -15.96
CA THR A 95 10.49 20.47 -16.33
C THR A 95 9.30 21.42 -16.53
N GLY A 96 8.09 20.91 -16.75
CA GLY A 96 6.94 21.75 -17.05
C GLY A 96 5.62 20.99 -17.25
N ALA A 97 4.62 21.72 -17.75
CA ALA A 97 3.32 21.16 -18.12
C ALA A 97 2.75 21.88 -19.36
N VAL A 98 2.09 21.11 -20.23
CA VAL A 98 1.48 21.59 -21.47
C VAL A 98 0.07 21.02 -21.64
N THR A 99 -0.84 21.82 -22.19
CA THR A 99 -2.19 21.36 -22.52
C THR A 99 -2.21 20.75 -23.93
N VAL A 100 -2.66 19.50 -24.06
CA VAL A 100 -2.84 18.84 -25.34
C VAL A 100 -4.33 18.68 -25.63
N ARG A 101 -4.78 19.24 -26.76
CA ARG A 101 -6.13 19.10 -27.28
C ARG A 101 -6.14 18.02 -28.36
N LEU A 102 -6.42 16.80 -27.96
CA LEU A 102 -6.47 15.65 -28.86
C LEU A 102 -7.87 15.52 -29.46
N TRP A 103 -8.02 15.88 -30.73
CA TRP A 103 -9.24 15.63 -31.48
C TRP A 103 -9.27 14.20 -31.98
N TYR A 104 -10.46 13.62 -32.00
CA TYR A 104 -10.64 12.22 -32.37
C TYR A 104 -11.96 11.97 -33.10
N ALA A 105 -11.97 11.00 -34.02
CA ALA A 105 -13.20 10.38 -34.52
C ALA A 105 -13.51 9.06 -33.80
N SER A 106 -12.52 8.46 -33.13
CA SER A 106 -12.67 7.32 -32.22
C SER A 106 -12.09 7.63 -30.83
N PRO A 107 -12.82 7.36 -29.73
CA PRO A 107 -12.40 7.79 -28.40
C PRO A 107 -11.12 7.08 -27.95
N TYR A 108 -10.22 7.83 -27.32
CA TYR A 108 -9.00 7.31 -26.70
C TYR A 108 -9.29 6.85 -25.27
N THR A 109 -8.71 5.72 -24.89
CA THR A 109 -8.71 5.25 -23.49
C THR A 109 -7.42 5.72 -22.83
N VAL A 110 -7.54 6.66 -21.89
CA VAL A 110 -6.41 7.20 -21.13
C VAL A 110 -6.64 7.08 -19.62
N ARG A 111 -5.57 7.20 -18.84
CA ARG A 111 -5.60 7.23 -17.36
C ARG A 111 -4.61 8.26 -16.80
N LEU A 112 -4.86 8.71 -15.57
CA LEU A 112 -3.90 9.56 -14.85
C LEU A 112 -2.60 8.79 -14.61
N GLY A 113 -1.47 9.50 -14.71
CA GLY A 113 -0.12 8.95 -14.58
C GLY A 113 0.38 8.20 -15.81
N GLN A 114 -0.41 8.06 -16.87
CA GLN A 114 0.00 7.35 -18.08
C GLN A 114 1.04 8.16 -18.87
N LEU A 115 2.13 7.50 -19.28
CA LEU A 115 3.17 8.09 -20.10
C LEU A 115 2.70 8.21 -21.56
N VAL A 116 2.92 9.38 -22.15
CA VAL A 116 2.60 9.69 -23.54
C VAL A 116 3.76 10.40 -24.21
N THR A 117 3.94 10.17 -25.51
CA THR A 117 4.77 11.00 -26.39
C THR A 117 3.88 11.69 -27.40
N VAL A 118 4.10 12.98 -27.62
CA VAL A 118 3.30 13.82 -28.51
C VAL A 118 4.19 14.45 -29.57
N TRP A 119 3.80 14.27 -30.83
CA TRP A 119 4.42 14.92 -31.98
C TRP A 119 3.48 16.00 -32.51
N THR A 120 3.98 17.23 -32.60
CA THR A 120 3.20 18.39 -33.06
C THR A 120 4.06 19.30 -33.94
N VAL A 121 3.41 20.05 -34.82
CA VAL A 121 4.05 21.07 -35.69
C VAL A 121 3.86 22.50 -35.18
N HIS A 122 3.11 22.66 -34.08
CA HIS A 122 2.78 23.95 -33.52
C HIS A 122 2.58 23.89 -32.01
N VAL A 123 3.10 24.89 -31.31
CA VAL A 123 2.78 25.19 -29.90
C VAL A 123 2.27 26.61 -29.84
N SER A 124 1.21 26.83 -29.07
CA SER A 124 0.61 28.15 -28.87
C SER A 124 0.68 28.54 -27.42
N ASN A 125 0.73 29.84 -27.13
CA ASN A 125 0.48 30.37 -25.79
C ASN A 125 -1.00 30.74 -25.67
N SER A 126 -1.67 30.41 -24.56
CA SER A 126 -3.01 30.92 -24.29
C SER A 126 -2.95 32.06 -23.27
N GLU A 127 -3.30 33.27 -23.70
CA GLU A 127 -3.50 34.42 -22.80
C GLU A 127 -4.85 34.35 -22.05
N HIS A 128 -5.76 33.48 -22.48
CA HIS A 128 -7.08 33.29 -21.89
C HIS A 128 -7.31 31.81 -21.56
N ASN A 129 -7.72 31.52 -20.31
CA ASN A 129 -7.99 30.19 -19.71
C ASN A 129 -9.00 29.28 -20.48
N SER A 130 -9.43 29.65 -21.69
CA SER A 130 -10.34 28.87 -22.53
C SER A 130 -9.62 27.80 -23.37
N LEU A 131 -8.34 28.03 -23.71
CA LEU A 131 -7.55 27.18 -24.61
C LEU A 131 -6.48 26.35 -23.89
N ALA A 132 -5.76 26.95 -22.95
CA ALA A 132 -4.86 26.27 -22.02
C ALA A 132 -5.17 26.68 -20.57
N LEU A 133 -4.56 25.98 -19.62
CA LEU A 133 -4.79 26.19 -18.19
C LEU A 133 -3.72 27.13 -17.63
N SER A 134 -4.01 27.89 -16.58
CA SER A 134 -3.01 28.80 -15.97
C SER A 134 -1.77 28.06 -15.45
N THR A 135 -1.91 26.77 -15.11
CA THR A 135 -0.82 25.88 -14.68
C THR A 135 -0.04 25.27 -15.86
N ALA A 136 -0.52 25.43 -17.08
CA ALA A 136 0.08 24.92 -18.33
C ALA A 136 -0.27 25.91 -19.48
N PRO A 137 0.37 27.09 -19.54
CA PRO A 137 -0.03 28.19 -20.41
C PRO A 137 0.18 27.89 -21.90
N LEU A 138 1.09 26.95 -22.19
CA LEU A 138 1.31 26.44 -23.54
C LEU A 138 0.28 25.36 -23.87
N PHE A 139 -0.15 25.34 -25.13
CA PHE A 139 -0.98 24.26 -25.64
C PHE A 139 -0.67 23.88 -27.08
N THR A 140 -0.97 22.63 -27.42
CA THR A 140 -1.06 22.14 -28.79
C THR A 140 -2.43 21.53 -29.06
N SER A 141 -2.83 21.53 -30.33
CA SER A 141 -4.05 20.89 -30.81
C SER A 141 -3.71 19.96 -31.95
N ILE A 142 -3.94 18.67 -31.76
CA ILE A 142 -3.57 17.60 -32.71
C ILE A 142 -4.82 16.83 -33.15
N PHE A 143 -4.81 16.35 -34.38
CA PHE A 143 -5.84 15.44 -34.89
C PHE A 143 -5.19 14.31 -35.72
N PRO A 144 -4.56 13.32 -35.07
CA PRO A 144 -3.74 12.31 -35.74
C PRO A 144 -4.47 11.53 -36.84
N GLU A 145 -5.78 11.32 -36.68
CA GLU A 145 -6.61 10.60 -37.65
C GLU A 145 -6.86 11.40 -38.95
N ARG A 146 -6.61 12.71 -38.94
CA ARG A 146 -6.79 13.60 -40.09
C ARG A 146 -5.48 14.19 -40.61
N GLU A 147 -4.51 14.38 -39.72
CA GLU A 147 -3.26 15.09 -40.00
C GLU A 147 -2.06 14.21 -39.66
N ARG A 148 -1.30 13.81 -40.70
CA ARG A 148 -0.14 12.91 -40.56
C ARG A 148 1.09 13.57 -39.92
N SER A 149 1.13 14.89 -39.86
CA SER A 149 2.16 15.70 -39.21
C SER A 149 1.98 15.81 -37.69
N CYS A 150 1.00 15.13 -37.11
CA CYS A 150 0.87 15.05 -35.67
C CYS A 150 0.54 13.64 -35.23
N HIS A 151 0.97 13.28 -34.02
CA HIS A 151 0.72 11.96 -33.48
C HIS A 151 0.74 11.99 -31.96
N ILE A 152 0.15 10.96 -31.37
CA ILE A 152 0.26 10.68 -29.93
C ILE A 152 0.47 9.18 -29.75
N MET A 153 1.48 8.84 -28.98
CA MET A 153 1.77 7.47 -28.58
C MET A 153 1.45 7.32 -27.10
N ILE A 154 0.64 6.32 -26.79
CA ILE A 154 0.29 5.94 -25.42
C ILE A 154 1.18 4.75 -25.04
N HIS A 155 2.04 4.93 -24.05
CA HIS A 155 3.01 3.90 -23.66
C HIS A 155 2.38 2.92 -22.67
N GLU A 156 1.78 1.83 -23.19
CA GLU A 156 1.20 0.79 -22.33
C GLU A 156 2.22 -0.24 -21.83
N ASN A 157 3.18 -0.63 -22.68
CA ASN A 157 4.14 -1.72 -22.40
C ASN A 157 5.60 -1.25 -22.32
N SER A 158 5.88 0.02 -22.62
CA SER A 158 7.23 0.60 -22.63
C SER A 158 7.52 1.53 -21.45
N ASP A 159 6.55 1.77 -20.57
CA ASP A 159 6.73 2.55 -19.35
C ASP A 159 7.25 1.65 -18.21
N ASN A 160 8.51 1.85 -17.82
CA ASN A 160 9.12 1.18 -16.67
C ASN A 160 8.73 1.81 -15.32
N GLY A 161 7.90 2.86 -15.33
CA GLY A 161 7.40 3.54 -14.14
C GLY A 161 8.34 4.61 -13.56
N THR A 162 9.47 4.90 -14.19
CA THR A 162 10.48 5.84 -13.67
C THR A 162 10.48 7.20 -14.37
N MET A 163 10.17 7.25 -15.67
CA MET A 163 10.24 8.49 -16.46
C MET A 163 9.17 9.50 -16.06
N CYS A 164 9.51 10.80 -16.05
CA CYS A 164 8.58 11.92 -15.87
C CYS A 164 7.76 11.82 -14.57
N LYS A 165 8.41 11.43 -13.47
CA LYS A 165 7.79 11.18 -12.16
C LYS A 165 8.09 12.27 -11.13
N LYS A 166 9.08 13.13 -11.39
CA LYS A 166 9.46 14.20 -10.48
C LYS A 166 8.54 15.39 -10.73
N PRO A 167 7.73 15.83 -9.76
CA PRO A 167 6.91 17.02 -9.96
C PRO A 167 7.81 18.24 -10.23
N PHE A 168 7.59 18.97 -11.32
CA PHE A 168 8.36 20.17 -11.64
C PHE A 168 8.37 21.17 -10.47
N ARG A 169 9.55 21.72 -10.15
CA ARG A 169 9.87 22.56 -8.98
C ARG A 169 9.90 21.83 -7.63
N CYS A 170 9.98 20.51 -7.62
CA CYS A 170 10.30 19.74 -6.43
C CYS A 170 11.82 19.51 -6.37
N GLU A 171 12.51 20.05 -5.38
CA GLU A 171 13.91 19.72 -5.11
C GLU A 171 13.99 18.97 -3.78
N ASP A 172 14.81 17.92 -3.69
CA ASP A 172 14.86 17.04 -2.52
C ASP A 172 15.30 17.76 -1.23
N SER A 173 15.95 18.92 -1.37
CA SER A 173 16.44 19.73 -0.26
C SER A 173 15.42 20.74 0.29
N GLU A 174 14.30 20.98 -0.40
CA GLU A 174 13.35 22.05 -0.05
C GLU A 174 11.93 21.52 0.13
N GLN A 175 11.19 22.09 1.09
CA GLN A 175 9.78 21.79 1.25
C GLN A 175 9.01 22.27 0.02
N LEU A 176 8.19 21.37 -0.55
CA LEU A 176 7.39 21.69 -1.72
C LEU A 176 6.43 22.86 -1.41
N ALA A 177 6.62 23.98 -2.11
CA ALA A 177 5.84 25.19 -1.86
C ALA A 177 4.32 24.94 -1.97
N GLY A 178 3.56 25.37 -0.96
CA GLY A 178 2.11 25.21 -0.90
C GLY A 178 1.64 23.79 -0.53
N LEU A 179 2.55 22.84 -0.26
CA LEU A 179 2.21 21.55 0.31
C LEU A 179 1.70 21.72 1.75
N MET A 180 0.54 21.13 2.03
CA MET A 180 -0.07 21.14 3.35
C MET A 180 -0.76 19.81 3.61
N THR A 181 -1.04 19.56 4.89
CA THR A 181 -1.80 18.38 5.31
C THR A 181 -3.26 18.51 4.92
N VAL A 182 -3.97 17.40 4.82
CA VAL A 182 -5.42 17.34 4.56
C VAL A 182 -6.16 18.15 5.63
N LYS A 183 -5.76 18.04 6.90
CA LYS A 183 -6.37 18.83 7.98
C LYS A 183 -6.15 20.32 7.80
N SER A 184 -4.91 20.76 7.52
CA SER A 184 -4.63 22.18 7.27
C SER A 184 -5.38 22.70 6.04
N PHE A 185 -5.53 21.87 5.01
CA PHE A 185 -6.34 22.18 3.84
C PHE A 185 -7.81 22.39 4.21
N THR A 186 -8.41 21.52 5.03
CA THR A 186 -9.80 21.67 5.46
C THR A 186 -10.02 22.84 6.42
N ASP A 187 -9.01 23.20 7.20
CA ASP A 187 -9.06 24.25 8.23
C ASP A 187 -8.81 25.66 7.64
N GLY A 188 -8.96 25.84 6.33
CA GLY A 188 -8.83 27.13 5.62
C GLY A 188 -7.72 27.18 4.58
N GLY A 189 -6.87 26.16 4.49
CA GLY A 189 -5.83 26.08 3.47
C GLY A 189 -6.35 25.96 2.03
N TYR A 190 -7.63 25.62 1.84
CA TYR A 190 -8.29 25.59 0.54
C TYR A 190 -8.39 26.96 -0.16
N ASP A 191 -8.26 28.07 0.59
CA ASP A 191 -8.24 29.43 0.04
C ASP A 191 -6.83 29.90 -0.36
N VAL A 192 -5.79 29.08 -0.09
CA VAL A 192 -4.40 29.40 -0.46
C VAL A 192 -4.18 29.08 -1.94
N ASP A 193 -3.68 30.07 -2.67
CA ASP A 193 -3.27 29.90 -4.05
C ASP A 193 -2.20 28.81 -4.19
N SER A 194 -2.30 27.98 -5.22
CA SER A 194 -1.34 26.90 -5.49
C SER A 194 -1.20 25.86 -4.36
N CYS A 195 -2.23 25.71 -3.53
CA CYS A 195 -2.30 24.68 -2.49
C CYS A 195 -2.11 23.27 -3.07
N LYS A 196 -1.42 22.43 -2.31
CA LYS A 196 -1.16 21.03 -2.66
C LYS A 196 -1.42 20.15 -1.45
N VAL A 197 -1.99 18.97 -1.69
CA VAL A 197 -2.15 17.93 -0.68
C VAL A 197 -1.52 16.65 -1.19
N LEU A 198 -0.74 16.00 -0.34
CA LEU A 198 -0.14 14.69 -0.61
C LEU A 198 -0.93 13.64 0.18
N VAL A 199 -1.51 12.67 -0.53
CA VAL A 199 -2.41 11.69 0.08
C VAL A 199 -2.12 10.28 -0.41
N CYS A 200 -2.28 9.29 0.45
CA CYS A 200 -2.26 7.88 0.06
C CYS A 200 -3.69 7.40 -0.23
N VAL A 201 -3.84 6.53 -1.23
CA VAL A 201 -5.11 5.85 -1.49
C VAL A 201 -5.42 4.91 -0.32
N LYS A 202 -6.57 5.06 0.32
CA LYS A 202 -7.08 4.21 1.41
C LYS A 202 -8.03 3.13 0.90
N SER A 203 -8.93 3.50 -0.01
CA SER A 203 -9.97 2.60 -0.51
C SER A 203 -10.47 3.04 -1.88
N ILE A 204 -10.95 2.08 -2.67
CA ILE A 204 -11.50 2.31 -4.00
C ILE A 204 -12.96 1.86 -3.97
N GLY A 205 -13.88 2.80 -4.15
CA GLY A 205 -15.31 2.53 -4.18
C GLY A 205 -15.76 1.86 -5.48
N ALA A 206 -16.97 1.29 -5.45
CA ALA A 206 -17.60 0.76 -6.66
C ALA A 206 -17.93 1.88 -7.66
N LYS A 207 -17.82 1.56 -8.96
CA LYS A 207 -18.24 2.43 -10.06
C LYS A 207 -19.76 2.61 -10.05
N LYS A 208 -20.21 3.86 -10.01
CA LYS A 208 -21.63 4.24 -9.97
C LYS A 208 -22.00 5.03 -11.20
N LYS A 209 -23.21 4.84 -11.71
CA LYS A 209 -23.81 5.70 -12.74
C LYS A 209 -24.63 6.80 -12.07
N PHE A 210 -24.54 8.01 -12.58
CA PHE A 210 -25.37 9.13 -12.14
C PHE A 210 -25.84 9.94 -13.36
N THR A 211 -27.03 10.52 -13.26
CA THR A 211 -27.56 11.42 -14.29
C THR A 211 -27.38 12.84 -13.80
N ASN A 212 -26.68 13.68 -14.58
CA ASN A 212 -26.48 15.07 -14.22
C ASN A 212 -27.78 15.88 -14.42
N LYS A 213 -27.79 17.14 -13.96
CA LYS A 213 -28.94 18.06 -14.11
C LYS A 213 -29.37 18.29 -15.57
N LYS A 214 -28.50 17.97 -16.54
CA LYS A 214 -28.76 18.08 -17.98
C LYS A 214 -29.30 16.78 -18.60
N GLY A 215 -29.62 15.77 -17.77
CA GLY A 215 -30.12 14.47 -18.24
C GLY A 215 -29.05 13.55 -18.82
N ILE A 216 -27.76 13.93 -18.77
CA ILE A 216 -26.66 13.13 -19.31
C ILE A 216 -26.19 12.16 -18.22
N THR A 217 -26.26 10.87 -18.51
CA THR A 217 -25.71 9.82 -17.65
C THR A 217 -24.18 9.80 -17.77
N SER A 218 -23.50 9.79 -16.63
CA SER A 218 -22.05 9.65 -16.51
C SER A 218 -21.72 8.70 -15.37
N GLU A 219 -20.45 8.35 -15.24
CA GLU A 219 -19.95 7.44 -14.21
C GLU A 219 -19.18 8.23 -13.16
N LEU A 220 -19.14 7.71 -11.93
CA LEU A 220 -18.27 8.21 -10.88
C LEU A 220 -17.70 7.06 -10.05
N ILE A 221 -16.52 7.29 -9.49
CA ILE A 221 -15.89 6.45 -8.46
C ILE A 221 -15.47 7.36 -7.31
N ASN A 222 -15.75 6.96 -6.07
CA ASN A 222 -15.22 7.61 -4.89
C ASN A 222 -14.01 6.84 -4.38
N ILE A 223 -12.92 7.56 -4.15
CA ILE A 223 -11.66 7.04 -3.65
C ILE A 223 -11.46 7.59 -2.25
N GLY A 224 -11.37 6.73 -1.25
CA GLY A 224 -10.93 7.15 0.07
C GLY A 224 -9.44 7.43 0.01
N VAL A 225 -9.01 8.58 0.51
CA VAL A 225 -7.61 8.99 0.58
C VAL A 225 -7.31 9.54 1.97
N PHE A 226 -6.04 9.52 2.39
CA PHE A 226 -5.65 10.00 3.72
C PHE A 226 -4.20 10.45 3.74
N ASP A 227 -3.87 11.29 4.71
CA ASP A 227 -2.50 11.55 5.16
C ASP A 227 -2.35 11.18 6.64
N ASP A 228 -1.29 11.67 7.30
CA ASP A 228 -1.07 11.45 8.73
C ASP A 228 -2.01 12.26 9.65
N THR A 229 -2.76 13.22 9.11
CA THR A 229 -3.59 14.15 9.87
C THR A 229 -5.09 13.93 9.75
N ALA A 230 -5.57 13.49 8.58
CA ALA A 230 -7.00 13.36 8.30
C ALA A 230 -7.30 12.43 7.11
N GLU A 231 -8.58 12.11 6.95
CA GLU A 231 -9.12 11.37 5.82
C GLU A 231 -9.96 12.27 4.91
N ALA A 232 -9.93 11.95 3.62
CA ALA A 232 -10.73 12.61 2.60
C ALA A 232 -11.30 11.60 1.59
N SER A 233 -12.23 12.07 0.77
CA SER A 233 -12.80 11.36 -0.36
C SER A 233 -12.49 12.14 -1.63
N LEU A 234 -11.80 11.53 -2.58
CA LEU A 234 -11.58 12.04 -3.93
C LEU A 234 -12.62 11.42 -4.89
N THR A 235 -13.36 12.25 -5.63
CA THR A 235 -14.31 11.75 -6.64
C THR A 235 -13.75 11.89 -8.05
N LEU A 236 -13.67 10.77 -8.76
CA LEU A 236 -13.36 10.71 -10.19
C LEU A 236 -14.65 10.65 -11.00
N TYR A 237 -14.73 11.42 -12.09
CA TYR A 237 -15.91 11.52 -12.94
C TYR A 237 -15.63 11.07 -14.38
N GLY A 238 -16.60 10.39 -14.98
CA GLY A 238 -16.61 10.01 -16.39
C GLY A 238 -15.35 9.22 -16.79
N PRO A 239 -14.65 9.62 -17.86
CA PRO A 239 -13.45 8.94 -18.33
C PRO A 239 -12.34 8.79 -17.28
N MET A 240 -12.23 9.70 -16.30
CA MET A 240 -11.21 9.60 -15.25
C MET A 240 -11.38 8.38 -14.34
N CYS A 241 -12.56 7.75 -14.32
CA CYS A 241 -12.80 6.54 -13.54
C CYS A 241 -11.85 5.38 -13.92
N THR A 242 -11.33 5.35 -15.15
CA THR A 242 -10.35 4.33 -15.59
C THR A 242 -9.05 4.42 -14.79
N SER A 243 -8.69 5.59 -14.27
CA SER A 243 -7.44 5.77 -13.50
C SER A 243 -7.41 4.96 -12.20
N ALA A 244 -8.58 4.70 -11.61
CA ALA A 244 -8.67 3.94 -10.37
C ALA A 244 -8.23 2.47 -10.52
N SER A 245 -8.25 1.90 -11.74
CA SER A 245 -7.87 0.49 -11.93
C SER A 245 -6.40 0.22 -11.68
N THR A 246 -5.55 1.23 -11.79
CA THR A 246 -4.10 1.14 -11.55
C THR A 246 -3.70 1.49 -10.12
N TRP A 247 -4.63 1.97 -9.29
CA TRP A 247 -4.33 2.40 -7.94
C TRP A 247 -4.43 1.26 -6.95
N GLN A 248 -3.53 1.24 -5.98
CA GLN A 248 -3.48 0.24 -4.93
C GLN A 248 -3.65 0.91 -3.56
N PRO A 249 -4.64 0.49 -2.77
CA PRO A 249 -4.77 0.92 -1.38
C PRO A 249 -3.46 0.74 -0.61
N SER A 250 -3.12 1.74 0.20
CA SER A 250 -1.93 1.80 1.04
C SER A 250 -0.59 1.83 0.30
N HIS A 251 -0.61 1.93 -1.03
CA HIS A 251 0.60 1.89 -1.86
C HIS A 251 0.67 3.10 -2.78
N THR A 252 -0.42 3.40 -3.48
CA THR A 252 -0.47 4.52 -4.42
C THR A 252 -0.58 5.84 -3.66
N VAL A 253 0.38 6.72 -3.90
CA VAL A 253 0.41 8.09 -3.37
C VAL A 253 0.05 9.07 -4.48
N LEU A 254 -0.75 10.06 -4.15
CA LEU A 254 -1.24 11.10 -5.05
C LEU A 254 -0.79 12.46 -4.53
N LEU A 255 -0.08 13.23 -5.34
CA LEU A 255 0.10 14.66 -5.11
C LEU A 255 -0.97 15.41 -5.91
N ILE A 256 -1.88 16.07 -5.21
CA ILE A 256 -2.99 16.81 -5.82
C ILE A 256 -2.73 18.30 -5.65
N SER A 257 -2.43 18.99 -6.74
CA SER A 257 -2.25 20.44 -6.77
C SER A 257 -3.53 21.14 -7.23
N ASN A 258 -3.90 22.23 -6.55
CA ASN A 258 -5.17 22.95 -6.74
C ASN A 258 -6.41 22.02 -6.69
N PRO A 259 -6.57 21.20 -5.63
CA PRO A 259 -7.76 20.38 -5.47
C PRO A 259 -9.01 21.26 -5.34
N GLY A 260 -10.10 20.87 -6.01
CA GLY A 260 -11.41 21.43 -5.73
C GLY A 260 -11.96 20.87 -4.41
N TRP A 261 -12.63 21.71 -3.62
CA TRP A 261 -13.10 21.36 -2.28
C TRP A 261 -14.61 21.52 -2.12
N ARG A 262 -15.22 20.65 -1.30
CA ARG A 262 -16.58 20.85 -0.75
C ARG A 262 -16.63 20.42 0.71
N ILE A 263 -17.25 21.26 1.54
CA ILE A 263 -17.49 20.97 2.96
C ILE A 263 -18.57 19.88 3.07
N ASP A 264 -18.25 18.80 3.76
CA ASP A 264 -19.15 17.75 4.20
C ASP A 264 -18.58 17.13 5.50
N ARG A 265 -19.19 16.06 6.04
CA ARG A 265 -18.68 15.33 7.23
C ARG A 265 -17.24 14.83 7.07
N ILE A 266 -16.85 14.53 5.83
CA ILE A 266 -15.49 14.14 5.44
C ILE A 266 -15.08 15.08 4.32
N ALA A 267 -13.81 15.46 4.32
CA ALA A 267 -13.19 16.22 3.27
C ALA A 267 -13.52 15.68 1.87
N LYS A 268 -14.18 16.45 1.00
CA LYS A 268 -14.48 16.03 -0.38
C LYS A 268 -13.60 16.77 -1.36
N LEU A 269 -12.59 16.08 -1.87
CA LEU A 269 -11.70 16.53 -2.92
C LEU A 269 -12.31 16.23 -4.29
N SER A 270 -12.13 17.14 -5.23
CA SER A 270 -12.61 17.02 -6.61
C SER A 270 -11.55 17.53 -7.58
N LEU A 271 -11.57 16.96 -8.79
CA LEU A 271 -10.68 17.38 -9.86
C LEU A 271 -11.37 18.45 -10.70
N ALA A 272 -10.82 19.66 -10.67
CA ALA A 272 -11.19 20.75 -11.56
C ALA A 272 -10.29 20.75 -12.80
N ALA A 273 -10.56 21.65 -13.75
CA ALA A 273 -9.76 21.75 -14.96
C ALA A 273 -8.29 22.11 -14.68
N ASN A 274 -8.02 22.95 -13.67
CA ASN A 274 -6.69 23.38 -13.26
C ASN A 274 -6.02 22.46 -12.23
N THR A 275 -6.70 21.41 -11.76
CA THR A 275 -6.12 20.44 -10.82
C THR A 275 -5.06 19.62 -11.54
N ARG A 276 -3.94 19.36 -10.87
CA ARG A 276 -2.88 18.45 -11.34
C ARG A 276 -2.78 17.29 -10.36
N VAL A 277 -2.73 16.06 -10.87
CA VAL A 277 -2.58 14.84 -10.07
C VAL A 277 -1.36 14.07 -10.54
N ASP A 278 -0.29 14.13 -9.75
CA ASP A 278 0.90 13.31 -9.97
C ASP A 278 0.73 11.97 -9.23
N ILE A 279 0.89 10.87 -9.96
CA ILE A 279 0.71 9.51 -9.44
C ILE A 279 2.06 8.95 -9.04
N ASP A 280 2.19 8.52 -7.79
CA ASP A 280 3.42 8.04 -7.17
C ASP A 280 4.61 8.95 -7.51
N PRO A 281 4.53 10.25 -7.14
CA PRO A 281 5.60 11.19 -7.45
C PRO A 281 6.90 10.76 -6.79
N GLU A 282 8.01 10.98 -7.49
CA GLU A 282 9.35 10.71 -6.97
C GLU A 282 9.77 11.86 -6.04
N MET A 283 9.45 11.71 -4.75
CA MET A 283 9.81 12.65 -3.69
C MET A 283 9.86 11.96 -2.32
N SER A 284 10.68 12.48 -1.40
CA SER A 284 10.85 11.94 -0.04
C SER A 284 9.53 11.82 0.73
N ASP A 285 8.66 12.84 0.65
CA ASP A 285 7.41 12.85 1.40
C ASP A 285 6.44 11.78 0.91
N ALA A 286 6.49 11.45 -0.39
CA ALA A 286 5.68 10.39 -0.97
C ALA A 286 6.17 9.00 -0.54
N LEU A 287 7.49 8.80 -0.46
CA LEU A 287 8.08 7.58 0.09
C LEU A 287 7.72 7.42 1.57
N TRP A 288 7.85 8.49 2.35
CA TRP A 288 7.50 8.51 3.77
C TRP A 288 6.01 8.21 3.98
N LEU A 289 5.11 8.88 3.26
CA LEU A 289 3.67 8.69 3.40
C LEU A 289 3.25 7.27 2.97
N ARG A 290 3.88 6.71 1.93
CA ARG A 290 3.67 5.31 1.53
C ARG A 290 4.07 4.35 2.65
N SER A 291 5.24 4.54 3.25
CA SER A 291 5.70 3.72 4.38
C SER A 291 4.78 3.83 5.59
N LEU A 292 4.35 5.07 5.92
CA LEU A 292 3.36 5.31 6.96
C LEU A 292 2.04 4.59 6.68
N ALA A 293 1.51 4.71 5.47
CA ALA A 293 0.26 4.09 5.06
C ALA A 293 0.34 2.57 5.13
N GLN A 294 1.43 1.98 4.63
CA GLN A 294 1.70 0.56 4.76
C GLN A 294 1.76 0.14 6.23
N ARG A 295 2.43 0.89 7.10
CA ARG A 295 2.48 0.60 8.54
C ARG A 295 1.10 0.64 9.21
N LEU A 296 0.30 1.66 8.92
CA LEU A 296 -1.04 1.83 9.51
C LEU A 296 -2.05 0.80 8.98
N THR A 297 -1.81 0.24 7.81
CA THR A 297 -2.73 -0.70 7.14
C THR A 297 -2.20 -2.13 7.04
N LYS A 298 -0.96 -2.39 7.48
CA LYS A 298 -0.42 -3.73 7.67
C LYS A 298 -1.29 -4.40 8.71
N LYS A 299 -2.29 -5.13 8.23
CA LYS A 299 -3.04 -6.06 9.07
C LYS A 299 -2.02 -7.03 9.61
N GLU A 300 -1.93 -7.11 10.93
CA GLU A 300 -1.22 -8.19 11.58
C GLU A 300 -1.74 -9.51 10.99
N HIS A 301 -0.84 -10.29 10.39
CA HIS A 301 -1.21 -11.56 9.76
C HIS A 301 -2.04 -12.39 10.73
N VAL A 302 -3.20 -12.87 10.27
CA VAL A 302 -4.15 -13.55 11.17
C VAL A 302 -3.58 -14.85 11.74
N ASN A 303 -2.72 -15.51 10.98
CA ASN A 303 -2.04 -16.74 11.38
C ASN A 303 -0.82 -16.97 10.49
N PRO A 304 0.29 -16.25 10.69
CA PRO A 304 1.51 -16.39 9.90
C PRO A 304 2.14 -17.80 10.04
N PRO A 305 2.93 -18.26 9.06
CA PRO A 305 3.65 -19.52 9.17
C PRO A 305 4.65 -19.48 10.33
N PHE A 306 4.91 -20.65 10.90
CA PHE A 306 6.07 -20.85 11.75
C PHE A 306 7.34 -20.65 10.89
N PRO A 307 8.35 -19.90 11.37
CA PRO A 307 9.55 -19.62 10.60
C PRO A 307 10.53 -20.80 10.66
N ASP A 308 10.32 -21.79 9.78
CA ASP A 308 11.20 -22.96 9.67
C ASP A 308 12.63 -22.55 9.28
N GLY A 309 13.63 -23.16 9.90
CA GLY A 309 15.05 -22.88 9.62
C GLY A 309 15.62 -21.61 10.27
N VAL A 310 14.79 -20.79 10.92
CA VAL A 310 15.26 -19.60 11.67
C VAL A 310 15.86 -19.96 13.04
N PHE A 311 15.38 -21.05 13.64
CA PHE A 311 15.74 -21.51 14.97
C PHE A 311 16.34 -22.92 14.91
N ASP A 312 17.44 -23.15 15.64
CA ASP A 312 17.99 -24.49 15.85
C ASP A 312 17.25 -25.19 17.01
N THR A 313 16.05 -25.69 16.71
CA THR A 313 15.16 -26.34 17.69
C THR A 313 15.75 -27.63 18.24
N ALA A 314 16.53 -28.37 17.44
CA ALA A 314 17.17 -29.62 17.85
C ALA A 314 18.29 -29.38 18.88
N ALA A 315 19.15 -28.37 18.64
CA ALA A 315 20.16 -27.98 19.62
C ALA A 315 19.53 -27.41 20.89
N ALA A 316 18.48 -26.59 20.77
CA ALA A 316 17.78 -26.03 21.92
C ALA A 316 17.13 -27.12 22.79
N GLU A 317 16.53 -28.14 22.17
CA GLU A 317 15.93 -29.24 22.93
C GLU A 317 16.98 -30.10 23.62
N THR A 318 18.12 -30.37 22.99
CA THR A 318 19.17 -31.24 23.55
C THR A 318 20.21 -30.51 24.40
N ALA A 319 20.09 -29.18 24.54
CA ALA A 319 21.01 -28.36 25.32
C ALA A 319 21.13 -28.84 26.77
N ALA A 320 22.38 -28.91 27.26
CA ALA A 320 22.68 -29.28 28.64
C ALA A 320 22.10 -28.29 29.67
N VAL A 321 21.97 -27.02 29.27
CA VAL A 321 21.34 -25.96 30.06
C VAL A 321 20.18 -25.40 29.26
N ARG A 322 18.98 -25.47 29.83
CA ARG A 322 17.75 -24.92 29.26
C ARG A 322 17.30 -23.76 30.15
N ILE A 323 17.32 -22.55 29.62
CA ILE A 323 16.99 -21.34 30.37
C ILE A 323 15.47 -21.19 30.40
N LEU A 324 14.93 -21.00 31.61
CA LEU A 324 13.53 -20.64 31.84
C LEU A 324 13.44 -19.13 32.03
N TYR A 325 12.68 -18.48 31.15
CA TYR A 325 12.40 -17.06 31.17
C TYR A 325 11.02 -16.79 31.76
N THR A 326 10.85 -15.62 32.34
CA THR A 326 9.53 -15.03 32.61
C THR A 326 9.08 -14.16 31.43
N LEU A 327 7.79 -13.84 31.36
CA LEU A 327 7.25 -12.94 30.34
C LEU A 327 7.85 -11.53 30.43
N ALA A 328 8.17 -11.05 31.64
CA ALA A 328 8.88 -9.79 31.84
C ALA A 328 10.31 -9.84 31.28
N ASP A 329 11.05 -10.94 31.47
CA ASP A 329 12.40 -11.08 30.89
C ASP A 329 12.37 -11.00 29.36
N ILE A 330 11.35 -11.62 28.73
CA ILE A 330 11.16 -11.59 27.28
C ILE A 330 10.82 -10.17 26.81
N ASP A 331 9.88 -9.49 27.48
CA ASP A 331 9.50 -8.12 27.13
C ASP A 331 10.67 -7.14 27.28
N GLU A 332 11.45 -7.26 28.36
CA GLU A 332 12.66 -6.46 28.58
C GLU A 332 13.71 -6.72 27.49
N PHE A 333 13.99 -7.99 27.18
CA PHE A 333 14.92 -8.34 26.11
C PHE A 333 14.44 -7.83 24.75
N ALA A 334 13.17 -8.04 24.41
CA ALA A 334 12.58 -7.61 23.14
C ALA A 334 12.68 -6.08 22.94
N ARG A 335 12.56 -5.30 24.01
CA ARG A 335 12.70 -3.83 23.97
C ARG A 335 14.16 -3.39 23.90
N ALA A 336 15.05 -4.07 24.61
CA ALA A 336 16.47 -3.73 24.65
C ALA A 336 17.20 -4.13 23.35
N ASN A 337 16.85 -5.30 22.79
CA ASN A 337 17.54 -5.93 21.66
C ASN A 337 16.54 -6.39 20.57
N PRO A 338 15.79 -5.47 19.94
CA PRO A 338 14.69 -5.83 19.03
C PRO A 338 15.14 -6.66 17.82
N LYS A 339 16.38 -6.51 17.38
CA LYS A 339 16.95 -7.23 16.21
C LYS A 339 17.60 -8.57 16.54
N GLU A 340 17.78 -8.88 17.83
CA GLU A 340 18.44 -10.11 18.24
C GLU A 340 17.45 -11.27 18.34
N ARG A 341 17.93 -12.48 17.98
CA ARG A 341 17.18 -13.72 18.12
C ARG A 341 17.62 -14.41 19.40
N PHE A 342 16.67 -15.01 20.12
CA PHE A 342 16.99 -15.86 21.26
C PHE A 342 15.95 -16.95 21.45
N MET A 343 16.33 -18.01 22.17
CA MET A 343 15.50 -19.17 22.42
C MET A 343 15.54 -19.55 23.89
N GLY A 344 14.47 -20.15 24.38
CA GLY A 344 14.38 -20.59 25.75
C GLY A 344 13.08 -21.31 26.04
N TYR A 345 12.76 -21.40 27.32
CA TYR A 345 11.49 -21.92 27.80
C TYR A 345 10.74 -20.86 28.58
N ILE A 346 9.42 -20.89 28.54
CA ILE A 346 8.53 -20.14 29.44
C ILE A 346 7.54 -21.08 30.10
N SER A 347 7.17 -20.80 31.34
CA SER A 347 6.12 -21.54 32.05
C SER A 347 4.91 -20.65 32.23
N VAL A 348 3.82 -20.95 31.52
CA VAL A 348 2.62 -20.11 31.46
C VAL A 348 1.36 -20.90 31.79
N LEU A 349 0.37 -20.22 32.36
CA LEU A 349 -0.96 -20.71 32.65
C LEU A 349 -1.91 -20.38 31.49
N ILE A 350 -2.65 -21.37 31.01
CA ILE A 350 -3.71 -21.19 30.02
C ILE A 350 -4.99 -20.80 30.75
N THR A 351 -5.34 -19.52 30.82
CA THR A 351 -6.53 -19.09 31.58
C THR A 351 -7.84 -19.24 30.83
N GLU A 352 -7.77 -19.23 29.50
CA GLU A 352 -8.95 -19.28 28.64
C GLU A 352 -8.63 -20.07 27.37
N LEU A 353 -9.59 -20.91 26.94
CA LEU A 353 -9.58 -21.63 25.68
C LEU A 353 -10.92 -21.44 24.98
N ASN A 354 -10.87 -21.30 23.66
CA ASN A 354 -12.00 -20.92 22.82
C ASN A 354 -12.25 -21.92 21.68
N ILE A 355 -11.90 -23.19 21.86
CA ILE A 355 -12.06 -24.25 20.84
C ILE A 355 -13.51 -24.32 20.35
N VAL A 356 -14.47 -24.48 21.26
CA VAL A 356 -15.89 -24.68 20.95
C VAL A 356 -16.49 -23.41 20.34
N THR A 357 -16.15 -22.25 20.89
CA THR A 357 -16.64 -20.95 20.39
C THR A 357 -16.18 -20.72 18.95
N ILE A 358 -14.91 -20.99 18.66
CA ILE A 358 -14.32 -20.82 17.34
C ILE A 358 -14.84 -21.88 16.36
N TYR A 359 -15.01 -23.13 16.81
CA TYR A 359 -15.61 -24.20 16.03
C TYR A 359 -17.03 -23.84 15.57
N ARG A 360 -17.88 -23.34 16.49
CA ARG A 360 -19.25 -22.92 16.17
C ARG A 360 -19.31 -21.78 15.13
N ARG A 361 -18.28 -20.92 15.11
CA ARG A 361 -18.14 -19.84 14.12
C ARG A 361 -17.57 -20.30 12.78
N ARG A 362 -17.23 -21.59 12.62
CA ARG A 362 -16.51 -22.16 11.46
C ARG A 362 -15.12 -21.54 11.26
N MET A 363 -14.40 -21.32 12.36
CA MET A 363 -13.12 -20.62 12.35
C MET A 363 -11.98 -21.43 12.98
N LEU A 364 -12.13 -22.75 13.15
CA LEU A 364 -11.14 -23.59 13.84
C LEU A 364 -9.76 -23.54 13.18
N MET A 365 -9.75 -23.40 11.86
CA MET A 365 -8.58 -23.21 11.03
C MET A 365 -8.61 -21.83 10.38
N CYS A 366 -7.44 -21.22 10.23
CA CYS A 366 -7.29 -19.95 9.51
C CYS A 366 -5.92 -19.79 8.83
N THR A 367 -5.90 -18.94 7.82
CA THR A 367 -4.70 -18.40 7.16
C THR A 367 -5.08 -17.09 6.48
N GLU A 368 -4.15 -16.48 5.76
CA GLU A 368 -4.40 -15.34 4.90
C GLU A 368 -4.05 -15.66 3.45
N CYS A 369 -4.85 -15.19 2.51
CA CYS A 369 -4.53 -15.24 1.09
C CYS A 369 -5.03 -13.96 0.42
N CYS A 370 -4.17 -13.34 -0.41
CA CYS A 370 -4.49 -12.11 -1.14
C CYS A 370 -4.93 -10.93 -0.23
N GLY A 371 -4.42 -10.86 1.01
CA GLY A 371 -4.78 -9.79 1.96
C GLY A 371 -6.11 -10.04 2.72
N ILE A 372 -6.73 -11.20 2.53
CA ILE A 372 -8.01 -11.57 3.14
C ILE A 372 -7.81 -12.79 4.05
N PRO A 373 -8.31 -12.74 5.30
CA PRO A 373 -8.29 -13.91 6.16
C PRO A 373 -9.30 -14.96 5.70
N LEU A 374 -8.84 -16.20 5.63
CA LEU A 374 -9.65 -17.38 5.34
C LEU A 374 -9.88 -18.14 6.64
N PHE A 375 -11.12 -18.61 6.83
CA PHE A 375 -11.53 -19.37 8.00
C PHE A 375 -12.36 -20.58 7.58
N ALA A 376 -12.13 -21.72 8.22
CA ALA A 376 -12.98 -22.90 8.08
C ALA A 376 -12.81 -23.85 9.28
N ASN A 377 -13.64 -24.89 9.36
CA ASN A 377 -13.38 -26.07 10.20
C ASN A 377 -12.80 -27.21 9.34
N THR A 378 -11.94 -26.87 8.39
CA THR A 378 -11.27 -27.80 7.46
C THR A 378 -9.83 -27.32 7.26
N THR A 379 -8.92 -28.21 6.90
CA THR A 379 -7.49 -27.90 6.71
C THR A 379 -7.19 -27.24 5.36
N SER A 380 -8.20 -26.98 4.53
CA SER A 380 -8.08 -26.24 3.28
C SER A 380 -9.33 -25.40 2.99
N ALA A 381 -9.15 -24.31 2.25
CA ALA A 381 -10.22 -23.49 1.72
C ALA A 381 -9.87 -22.88 0.36
N ILE A 382 -10.87 -22.59 -0.46
CA ILE A 382 -10.68 -21.92 -1.76
C ILE A 382 -10.69 -20.40 -1.53
N CYS A 383 -9.61 -19.71 -1.93
CA CYS A 383 -9.58 -18.25 -1.91
C CYS A 383 -10.46 -17.70 -3.03
N LYS A 384 -11.44 -16.85 -2.69
CA LYS A 384 -12.38 -16.26 -3.67
C LYS A 384 -11.74 -15.25 -4.63
N GLN A 385 -10.55 -14.74 -4.32
CA GLN A 385 -9.86 -13.77 -5.18
C GLN A 385 -9.00 -14.45 -6.24
N CYS A 386 -8.20 -15.46 -5.85
CA CYS A 386 -7.30 -16.14 -6.78
C CYS A 386 -7.81 -17.52 -7.23
N ASN A 387 -8.95 -17.99 -6.71
CA ASN A 387 -9.54 -19.31 -6.94
C ASN A 387 -8.60 -20.51 -6.67
N LYS A 388 -7.54 -20.30 -5.89
CA LYS A 388 -6.62 -21.37 -5.48
C LYS A 388 -7.09 -22.01 -4.18
N THR A 389 -6.87 -23.31 -4.04
CA THR A 389 -7.01 -24.02 -2.77
C THR A 389 -5.81 -23.69 -1.89
N ILE A 390 -6.07 -23.15 -0.69
CA ILE A 390 -5.06 -22.70 0.25
C ILE A 390 -5.12 -23.60 1.50
N PRO A 391 -3.98 -24.11 1.99
CA PRO A 391 -3.92 -24.85 3.25
C PRO A 391 -4.19 -23.90 4.44
N LEU A 392 -5.00 -24.34 5.38
CA LEU A 392 -5.33 -23.64 6.61
C LEU A 392 -4.60 -24.28 7.80
N ARG A 393 -4.23 -23.47 8.79
CA ARG A 393 -3.60 -23.91 10.05
C ARG A 393 -4.53 -23.71 11.23
N ILE A 394 -4.25 -24.37 12.35
CA ILE A 394 -4.98 -24.18 13.60
C ILE A 394 -5.01 -22.70 13.97
N ASN A 395 -6.19 -22.18 14.28
CA ASN A 395 -6.39 -20.79 14.62
C ASN A 395 -5.79 -20.46 16.00
N PRO A 396 -4.78 -19.59 16.10
CA PRO A 396 -4.11 -19.31 17.38
C PRO A 396 -5.02 -18.64 18.40
N LYS A 397 -6.18 -18.09 17.98
CA LYS A 397 -7.20 -17.54 18.89
C LYS A 397 -7.95 -18.60 19.70
N ILE A 398 -7.72 -19.89 19.40
CA ILE A 398 -8.16 -20.99 20.27
C ILE A 398 -7.56 -20.83 21.66
N LEU A 399 -6.33 -20.33 21.76
CA LEU A 399 -5.74 -19.93 23.03
C LEU A 399 -6.18 -18.51 23.35
N GLY A 400 -6.80 -18.36 24.51
CA GLY A 400 -7.01 -17.06 25.12
C GLY A 400 -5.70 -16.45 25.63
N PRO A 401 -5.78 -15.48 26.55
CA PRO A 401 -4.59 -14.94 27.19
C PRO A 401 -3.78 -16.05 27.91
N LEU A 402 -2.45 -15.97 27.82
CA LEU A 402 -1.54 -16.79 28.61
C LEU A 402 -0.84 -15.92 29.65
N LEU A 403 -0.70 -16.42 30.88
CA LEU A 403 -0.22 -15.64 32.02
C LEU A 403 0.94 -16.36 32.72
N ASP A 404 1.88 -15.59 33.25
CA ASP A 404 2.80 -16.04 34.30
C ASP A 404 2.77 -15.04 35.47
N GLU A 405 3.67 -15.19 36.43
CA GLU A 405 3.76 -14.30 37.59
C GLU A 405 4.17 -12.86 37.24
N THR A 406 4.63 -12.60 36.01
CA THR A 406 5.26 -11.36 35.60
C THR A 406 4.52 -10.62 34.49
N GLY A 407 3.63 -11.27 33.76
CA GLY A 407 2.92 -10.64 32.65
C GLY A 407 1.84 -11.51 32.00
N GLN A 408 1.36 -11.03 30.85
CA GLN A 408 0.38 -11.71 30.02
C GLN A 408 0.67 -11.57 28.52
N ILE A 409 0.36 -12.61 27.75
CA ILE A 409 0.36 -12.60 26.29
C ILE A 409 -1.09 -12.58 25.82
N ALA A 410 -1.43 -11.63 24.94
CA ALA A 410 -2.76 -11.54 24.36
C ALA A 410 -3.08 -12.72 23.42
N SER A 411 -4.37 -13.06 23.31
CA SER A 411 -4.86 -14.13 22.43
C SER A 411 -4.46 -13.90 20.96
N GLY A 412 -4.03 -14.97 20.29
CA GLY A 412 -3.69 -14.96 18.86
C GLY A 412 -2.32 -14.37 18.52
N LYS A 413 -1.48 -14.02 19.50
CA LYS A 413 -0.15 -13.42 19.26
C LYS A 413 0.98 -14.44 19.10
N LEU A 414 0.78 -15.65 19.61
CA LEU A 414 1.76 -16.73 19.51
C LEU A 414 1.68 -17.44 18.17
N ILE A 415 2.85 -17.77 17.60
CA ILE A 415 2.95 -18.63 16.42
C ILE A 415 3.39 -20.00 16.88
N PHE A 416 2.57 -21.01 16.68
CA PHE A 416 2.92 -22.39 17.04
C PHE A 416 3.37 -23.16 15.80
N SER A 417 4.40 -24.00 15.96
CA SER A 417 4.73 -25.04 14.98
C SER A 417 3.61 -26.10 14.95
N PRO A 418 3.49 -26.87 13.84
CA PRO A 418 2.56 -28.00 13.77
C PRO A 418 2.77 -29.01 14.90
N ASP A 419 4.02 -29.26 15.28
CA ASP A 419 4.38 -30.18 16.36
C ASP A 419 3.96 -29.65 17.73
N ALA A 420 4.19 -28.35 17.99
CA ALA A 420 3.77 -27.71 19.24
C ALA A 420 2.23 -27.76 19.41
N TRP A 421 1.48 -27.54 18.33
CA TRP A 421 0.03 -27.71 18.35
C TRP A 421 -0.38 -29.15 18.67
N THR A 422 0.27 -30.11 18.02
CA THR A 422 -0.01 -31.53 18.21
C THR A 422 0.29 -31.97 19.65
N GLN A 423 1.39 -31.48 20.23
CA GLN A 423 1.77 -31.73 21.62
C GLN A 423 0.75 -31.15 22.60
N LEU A 424 0.30 -29.90 22.37
CA LEU A 424 -0.67 -29.23 23.25
C LEU A 424 -2.06 -29.86 23.20
N LEU A 425 -2.58 -30.11 21.99
CA LEU A 425 -3.95 -30.58 21.78
C LEU A 425 -4.07 -32.11 21.81
N GLY A 426 -2.95 -32.81 21.69
CA GLY A 426 -2.89 -34.26 21.50
C GLY A 426 -3.50 -34.74 20.18
N ARG A 427 -3.61 -33.86 19.19
CA ARG A 427 -4.27 -34.10 17.89
C ARG A 427 -3.62 -33.26 16.79
N THR A 428 -3.55 -33.79 15.57
CA THR A 428 -3.17 -33.00 14.39
C THR A 428 -4.29 -32.04 13.99
N ALA A 429 -4.02 -31.13 13.05
CA ALA A 429 -5.03 -30.21 12.53
C ALA A 429 -6.21 -30.96 11.89
N GLU A 430 -5.94 -32.01 11.11
CA GLU A 430 -6.95 -32.86 10.47
C GLU A 430 -7.84 -33.53 11.52
N GLN A 431 -7.22 -34.18 12.51
CA GLN A 431 -7.94 -34.84 13.59
C GLN A 431 -8.80 -33.85 14.39
N LEU A 432 -8.29 -32.65 14.67
CA LEU A 432 -9.03 -31.61 15.38
C LEU A 432 -10.25 -31.14 14.59
N ALA A 433 -10.12 -30.98 13.26
CA ALA A 433 -11.22 -30.56 12.37
C ALA A 433 -12.34 -31.60 12.27
N GLU A 434 -11.99 -32.89 12.33
CA GLU A 434 -12.94 -34.02 12.28
C GLU A 434 -13.54 -34.38 13.64
N THR A 435 -13.04 -33.79 14.74
CA THR A 435 -13.47 -34.13 16.09
C THR A 435 -14.86 -33.55 16.41
N ASP A 436 -15.73 -34.39 16.98
CA ASP A 436 -17.07 -33.99 17.43
C ASP A 436 -17.04 -32.88 18.50
N ILE A 437 -18.06 -32.03 18.47
CA ILE A 437 -18.16 -30.85 19.34
C ILE A 437 -18.10 -31.17 20.85
N ASP A 438 -18.62 -32.32 21.27
CA ASP A 438 -18.60 -32.70 22.69
C ASP A 438 -17.20 -33.15 23.13
N VAL A 439 -16.43 -33.77 22.23
CA VAL A 439 -15.02 -34.11 22.47
C VAL A 439 -14.16 -32.84 22.45
N LEU A 440 -14.45 -31.88 21.57
CA LEU A 440 -13.82 -30.56 21.58
C LEU A 440 -14.10 -29.81 22.89
N ARG A 441 -15.33 -29.88 23.41
CA ARG A 441 -15.69 -29.28 24.71
C ARG A 441 -14.93 -29.94 25.85
N TYR A 442 -14.82 -31.26 25.85
CA TYR A 442 -14.01 -31.98 26.85
C TYR A 442 -12.53 -31.56 26.77
N LEU A 443 -11.97 -31.45 25.57
CA LEU A 443 -10.59 -31.00 25.37
C LEU A 443 -10.36 -29.57 25.89
N GLU A 444 -11.29 -28.65 25.61
CA GLU A 444 -11.27 -27.28 26.10
C GLU A 444 -11.26 -27.24 27.63
N HIS A 445 -12.16 -27.96 28.30
CA HIS A 445 -12.21 -28.03 29.76
C HIS A 445 -10.95 -28.64 30.37
N ARG A 446 -10.35 -29.66 29.72
CA ARG A 446 -9.15 -30.36 30.21
C ARG A 446 -7.90 -29.48 30.19
N LEU A 447 -7.79 -28.61 29.18
CA LEU A 447 -6.62 -27.74 29.01
C LEU A 447 -6.76 -26.40 29.75
N GLN A 448 -7.97 -26.04 30.17
CA GLN A 448 -8.21 -24.80 30.91
C GLN A 448 -7.52 -24.83 32.28
N PHE A 449 -6.87 -23.73 32.63
CA PHE A 449 -6.04 -23.55 33.83
C PHE A 449 -4.85 -24.52 33.93
N LEU A 450 -4.48 -25.18 32.84
CA LEU A 450 -3.26 -25.97 32.81
C LEU A 450 -2.05 -25.05 32.74
N ARG A 451 -1.04 -25.31 33.58
CA ARG A 451 0.27 -24.70 33.47
C ARG A 451 1.12 -25.54 32.54
N VAL A 452 1.67 -24.92 31.50
CA VAL A 452 2.46 -25.59 30.47
C VAL A 452 3.82 -24.93 30.33
N SER A 453 4.83 -25.70 29.94
CA SER A 453 6.15 -25.19 29.58
C SER A 453 6.29 -25.13 28.07
N LEU A 454 6.47 -23.94 27.51
CA LEU A 454 6.58 -23.71 26.08
C LEU A 454 8.04 -23.48 25.71
N GLY A 455 8.57 -24.25 24.77
CA GLY A 455 9.84 -23.95 24.12
C GLY A 455 9.59 -22.90 23.05
N PHE A 456 10.29 -21.76 23.15
CA PHE A 456 10.08 -20.62 22.27
C PHE A 456 11.36 -20.17 21.57
N GLY A 457 11.18 -19.47 20.46
CA GLY A 457 12.15 -18.59 19.83
C GLY A 457 11.54 -17.21 19.60
N TRP A 458 12.35 -16.17 19.75
CA TRP A 458 12.00 -14.80 19.41
C TRP A 458 12.72 -14.38 18.14
N CYS A 459 11.99 -13.82 17.18
CA CYS A 459 12.57 -13.23 15.97
C CYS A 459 11.72 -12.06 15.46
N LEU A 460 12.28 -11.29 14.54
CA LEU A 460 11.54 -10.27 13.82
C LEU A 460 10.69 -10.89 12.71
N GLU A 461 9.58 -10.23 12.38
CA GLU A 461 8.78 -10.62 11.22
C GLU A 461 9.59 -10.54 9.91
N GLY A 462 9.55 -11.59 9.08
CA GLY A 462 10.30 -11.64 7.82
C GLY A 462 11.77 -12.04 7.95
N THR A 463 12.17 -12.51 9.12
CA THR A 463 13.50 -13.07 9.34
C THR A 463 13.70 -14.33 8.49
N GLU A 464 14.64 -14.30 7.56
CA GLU A 464 15.02 -15.46 6.73
C GLU A 464 15.99 -16.40 7.47
N PRO A 465 16.01 -17.70 7.10
CA PRO A 465 17.03 -18.64 7.56
C PRO A 465 18.42 -18.12 7.21
N GLU A 466 19.40 -18.27 8.10
CA GLU A 466 20.78 -18.00 7.68
C GLU A 466 21.22 -19.05 6.64
N PRO A 467 21.93 -18.66 5.58
CA PRO A 467 22.50 -19.61 4.64
C PRO A 467 23.37 -20.58 5.44
N GLY A 468 23.02 -21.86 5.41
CA GLY A 468 23.78 -22.90 6.09
C GLY A 468 25.23 -22.89 5.60
N PRO A 469 26.19 -23.39 6.41
CA PRO A 469 27.56 -23.52 5.96
C PRO A 469 27.56 -24.35 4.68
N GLU A 470 28.06 -23.76 3.58
CA GLU A 470 28.30 -24.49 2.34
C GLU A 470 29.15 -25.72 2.69
N VAL A 471 28.53 -26.89 2.58
CA VAL A 471 29.25 -28.14 2.71
C VAL A 471 30.05 -28.26 1.43
N ASP A 472 31.31 -27.83 1.48
CA ASP A 472 32.32 -28.08 0.46
C ASP A 472 32.34 -29.58 0.15
N ARG A 473 31.62 -29.96 -0.90
CA ARG A 473 31.75 -31.26 -1.53
C ARG A 473 32.82 -31.14 -2.59
N ASP A 474 34.07 -31.18 -2.17
CA ASP A 474 35.17 -31.59 -3.03
C ASP A 474 36.16 -32.44 -2.24
N GLY A 475 35.92 -33.74 -2.27
CA GLY A 475 36.90 -34.75 -1.91
C GLY A 475 37.49 -35.37 -3.16
N VAL A 476 38.60 -34.81 -3.69
CA VAL A 476 39.60 -35.55 -4.47
C VAL A 476 40.99 -34.94 -4.26
N GLY A 477 41.81 -35.62 -3.43
CA GLY A 477 43.23 -35.92 -3.67
C GLY A 477 44.28 -34.81 -3.79
N GLY A 478 45.25 -34.80 -2.88
CA GLY A 478 46.60 -34.29 -3.14
C GLY A 478 47.31 -33.77 -1.89
N GLY A 479 48.29 -34.53 -1.39
CA GLY A 479 49.06 -34.16 -0.20
C GLY A 479 50.12 -33.09 -0.43
N GLY A 480 50.63 -32.53 0.67
CA GLY A 480 51.94 -31.87 0.70
C GLY A 480 52.02 -30.57 1.51
N ASN A 481 52.60 -30.71 2.71
CA ASN A 481 53.39 -29.75 3.49
C ASN A 481 52.77 -28.45 4.01
N GLY A 482 53.15 -28.17 5.27
CA GLY A 482 52.58 -27.13 6.12
C GLY A 482 53.02 -25.71 5.76
N ASP A 483 52.25 -24.77 6.28
CA ASP A 483 52.78 -23.69 7.11
C ASP A 483 51.67 -23.10 7.99
N GLU A 484 52.07 -22.69 9.18
CA GLU A 484 51.26 -22.10 10.24
C GLU A 484 50.65 -20.76 9.81
N ALA A 485 49.36 -20.53 10.13
CA ALA A 485 48.86 -19.19 10.44
C ALA A 485 47.61 -19.26 11.34
N LEU A 486 47.79 -18.79 12.56
CA LEU A 486 46.78 -18.56 13.59
C LEU A 486 45.74 -17.51 13.14
N SER A 487 44.46 -17.83 13.29
CA SER A 487 43.39 -16.82 13.37
C SER A 487 42.28 -17.32 14.30
N GLY A 488 42.05 -16.55 15.38
CA GLY A 488 41.42 -16.99 16.61
C GLY A 488 39.90 -17.02 16.59
N ARG A 489 39.34 -18.14 17.06
CA ARG A 489 37.96 -18.25 17.55
C ARG A 489 37.81 -17.48 18.86
N LYS A 490 37.23 -16.27 18.79
CA LYS A 490 36.73 -15.55 19.98
C LYS A 490 35.49 -16.27 20.52
N ARG A 491 35.70 -17.16 21.50
CA ARG A 491 34.65 -17.59 22.43
C ARG A 491 34.29 -16.40 23.32
N LYS A 492 33.10 -15.82 23.16
CA LYS A 492 32.57 -14.84 24.11
C LYS A 492 31.91 -15.63 25.25
N ARG A 493 32.60 -15.63 26.39
CA ARG A 493 32.18 -16.22 27.67
C ARG A 493 31.05 -15.34 28.23
N VAL A 494 29.89 -15.94 28.52
CA VAL A 494 28.81 -15.30 29.28
C VAL A 494 29.20 -15.42 30.75
N ASP A 495 29.57 -14.31 31.37
CA ASP A 495 29.89 -14.29 32.80
C ASP A 495 28.62 -14.28 33.64
N VAL A 496 28.59 -15.28 34.53
CA VAL A 496 27.55 -15.60 35.49
C VAL A 496 27.65 -14.67 36.70
N LEU A 497 26.48 -14.28 37.20
CA LEU A 497 26.21 -13.59 38.45
C LEU A 497 27.19 -13.93 39.60
N GLY A 498 27.78 -12.89 40.20
CA GLY A 498 28.54 -12.98 41.44
C GLY A 498 28.13 -11.87 42.42
N ARG A 499 27.37 -12.23 43.45
CA ARG A 499 27.15 -11.44 44.67
C ARG A 499 28.49 -11.12 45.35
N LYS A 500 28.60 -9.92 45.94
CA LYS A 500 29.19 -9.69 47.28
C LYS A 500 28.80 -8.31 47.80
N GLY A 501 28.20 -8.28 48.98
CA GLY A 501 28.03 -7.07 49.76
C GLY A 501 29.31 -6.67 50.48
N ALA A 502 29.39 -5.40 50.85
CA ALA A 502 30.18 -4.91 51.98
C ALA A 502 29.59 -3.58 52.46
N GLU A 503 29.38 -3.53 53.77
CA GLU A 503 28.90 -2.43 54.59
C GLU A 503 29.82 -1.21 54.54
N LYS A 504 29.26 -0.01 54.76
CA LYS A 504 29.88 1.00 55.62
C LYS A 504 28.88 2.04 56.12
N GLU A 505 28.81 2.12 57.44
CA GLU A 505 28.14 3.14 58.25
C GLU A 505 28.69 4.55 58.03
N LYS A 506 27.81 5.55 58.18
CA LYS A 506 27.96 6.76 59.03
C LYS A 506 26.71 7.65 58.83
N GLU A 507 25.78 7.67 59.78
CA GLU A 507 25.69 8.55 60.96
C GLU A 507 25.23 10.00 60.70
N ASN A 508 24.14 10.33 61.41
CA ASN A 508 23.71 11.63 61.95
C ASN A 508 22.83 12.58 61.13
N GLY A 509 21.66 12.90 61.73
CA GLY A 509 20.93 14.14 61.48
C GLY A 509 19.42 14.08 61.70
N ALA A 510 18.98 13.98 62.96
CA ALA A 510 17.56 14.08 63.36
C ALA A 510 16.97 15.49 63.16
N LEU A 511 15.68 15.58 62.80
CA LEU A 511 14.59 16.16 63.62
C LEU A 511 13.31 16.37 62.79
N VAL A 512 12.19 16.09 63.46
CA VAL A 512 10.77 16.06 63.05
C VAL A 512 10.07 17.25 63.77
N PRO A 513 8.74 17.45 63.70
CA PRO A 513 7.81 17.80 62.62
C PRO A 513 7.20 19.22 62.83
N THR A 514 6.23 19.65 61.99
CA THR A 514 4.88 20.06 62.47
C THR A 514 3.91 20.37 61.33
N ALA A 515 2.63 20.24 61.66
CA ALA A 515 1.45 20.22 60.81
C ALA A 515 0.67 21.56 60.82
N HIS A 516 -0.47 21.53 60.11
CA HIS A 516 -1.59 22.50 60.01
C HIS A 516 -1.41 23.61 58.96
N GLY A 517 -2.41 24.00 58.17
CA GLY A 517 -3.83 23.63 58.09
C GLY A 517 -4.62 24.78 57.45
N ASN A 518 -5.68 24.46 56.69
CA ASN A 518 -6.83 25.30 56.28
C ASN A 518 -6.55 26.54 55.39
N ARG A 519 -7.49 27.17 54.67
CA ARG A 519 -8.82 26.90 54.03
C ARG A 519 -9.24 28.28 53.45
N THR A 520 -10.16 28.27 52.47
CA THR A 520 -11.10 29.34 52.01
C THR A 520 -10.74 30.26 50.83
N ASP A 521 -11.43 30.01 49.71
CA ASP A 521 -12.38 30.87 48.96
C ASP A 521 -12.11 32.37 48.75
N LYS A 522 -12.09 32.80 47.48
CA LYS A 522 -13.21 33.56 46.85
C LYS A 522 -12.91 33.98 45.39
N LEU A 523 -13.93 33.77 44.56
CA LEU A 523 -14.18 34.39 43.24
C LEU A 523 -14.24 35.92 43.32
N ILE A 524 -13.68 36.64 42.33
CA ILE A 524 -14.28 37.81 41.64
C ILE A 524 -13.73 37.91 40.20
N LEU A 525 -14.63 38.08 39.22
CA LEU A 525 -14.42 38.46 37.82
C LEU A 525 -14.02 39.94 37.69
N ALA A 526 -13.08 40.27 36.78
CA ALA A 526 -13.22 41.38 35.82
C ALA A 526 -12.08 41.40 34.78
N SER A 527 -12.51 41.66 33.55
CA SER A 527 -11.76 41.94 32.33
C SER A 527 -10.99 43.27 32.40
N LEU A 528 -9.78 43.35 31.85
CA LEU A 528 -9.39 44.22 30.72
C LEU A 528 -7.86 44.36 30.58
N ASP A 529 -7.45 44.26 29.31
CA ASP A 529 -6.35 44.94 28.61
C ASP A 529 -4.87 44.71 28.94
N ASN A 530 -4.21 44.12 27.94
CA ASN A 530 -3.07 44.67 27.20
C ASN A 530 -1.98 45.41 28.01
N ARG A 531 -0.81 44.78 28.14
CA ARG A 531 0.47 45.32 27.62
C ARG A 531 1.69 44.43 27.89
N LYS A 532 2.50 44.32 26.83
CA LYS A 532 3.96 44.14 26.77
C LYS A 532 4.54 42.81 27.27
N LEU A 533 5.36 42.17 26.44
CA LEU A 533 6.82 42.31 26.56
C LEU A 533 7.51 41.47 25.47
N THR A 534 8.15 42.18 24.55
CA THR A 534 9.24 41.71 23.71
C THR A 534 10.41 41.31 24.61
N ILE A 535 10.89 40.07 24.52
CA ILE A 535 12.21 39.67 24.99
C ILE A 535 12.91 38.98 23.82
N GLN A 536 13.90 39.69 23.27
CA GLN A 536 15.00 39.09 22.53
C GLN A 536 15.88 38.34 23.54
N ALA A 537 16.27 37.10 23.21
CA ALA A 537 17.41 36.44 23.82
C ALA A 537 18.15 35.64 22.74
N GLU A 538 19.45 35.84 22.74
CA GLU A 538 20.42 35.54 21.71
C GLU A 538 20.65 34.04 21.51
N LYS A 539 20.73 33.61 20.23
CA LYS A 539 21.33 32.34 19.84
C LYS A 539 22.85 32.50 19.78
N LYS A 540 23.56 31.89 20.72
CA LYS A 540 24.92 31.37 20.53
C LYS A 540 25.06 30.05 21.30
N GLY A 541 25.34 28.98 20.57
CA GLY A 541 25.52 27.65 21.15
C GLY A 541 25.63 26.61 20.06
N SER A 542 26.86 26.40 19.60
CA SER A 542 27.31 25.31 18.74
C SER A 542 26.69 23.97 19.13
N ARG A 543 26.12 23.25 18.17
CA ARG A 543 25.87 21.82 18.34
C ARG A 543 26.38 21.08 17.11
N THR A 544 27.47 20.36 17.39
CA THR A 544 28.14 19.33 16.62
C THR A 544 27.17 18.32 16.03
N ASP A 545 27.52 17.86 14.84
CA ASP A 545 27.04 16.64 14.18
C ASP A 545 26.74 15.53 15.19
N VAL A 546 25.49 15.06 15.18
CA VAL A 546 25.15 13.72 15.64
C VAL A 546 24.46 13.06 14.47
N GLY A 547 25.17 12.06 13.93
CA GLY A 547 24.80 11.33 12.74
C GLY A 547 23.42 10.70 12.84
N ALA A 548 22.85 10.53 11.64
CA ALA A 548 21.68 9.72 11.36
C ALA A 548 21.80 8.35 12.07
N VAL A 549 20.97 8.16 13.08
CA VAL A 549 20.65 6.83 13.63
C VAL A 549 19.14 6.80 13.76
N GLY A 550 18.51 6.02 12.89
CA GLY A 550 17.06 5.91 12.87
C GLY A 550 16.45 5.08 11.74
N ASP A 551 17.20 4.18 11.09
CA ASP A 551 16.59 3.08 10.31
C ASP A 551 16.05 2.03 11.29
N GLY A 552 14.96 2.42 11.95
CA GLY A 552 14.11 1.58 12.76
C GLY A 552 12.82 1.35 11.99
N ILE A 553 12.89 0.49 10.97
CA ILE A 553 11.71 -0.26 10.51
C ILE A 553 11.04 -0.77 11.79
N GLY A 554 9.78 -0.41 12.03
CA GLY A 554 9.00 -0.93 13.15
C GLY A 554 8.69 -2.41 12.92
N GLU A 555 9.72 -3.25 12.96
CA GLU A 555 9.63 -4.68 12.79
C GLU A 555 8.94 -5.26 14.02
N VAL A 556 7.80 -5.90 13.81
CA VAL A 556 7.04 -6.52 14.89
C VAL A 556 7.73 -7.83 15.24
N GLY A 557 8.38 -7.86 16.41
CA GLY A 557 8.92 -9.10 16.96
C GLY A 557 7.81 -10.10 17.27
N ARG A 558 8.11 -11.39 17.09
CA ARG A 558 7.16 -12.50 17.26
C ARG A 558 7.73 -13.58 18.16
N LEU A 559 6.84 -14.14 18.98
CA LEU A 559 7.15 -15.27 19.85
C LEU A 559 6.64 -16.56 19.18
N CYS A 560 7.59 -17.40 18.77
CA CYS A 560 7.35 -18.62 18.01
C CYS A 560 7.55 -19.84 18.92
N ILE A 561 6.52 -20.65 19.11
CA ILE A 561 6.51 -21.83 19.97
C ILE A 561 6.83 -23.08 19.14
N TRP A 562 7.93 -23.75 19.45
CA TRP A 562 8.38 -24.94 18.74
C TRP A 562 8.05 -26.24 19.47
N CYS A 563 7.88 -26.22 20.81
CA CYS A 563 7.37 -27.36 21.59
C CYS A 563 6.51 -26.94 22.78
N VAL A 564 5.75 -27.89 23.29
CA VAL A 564 4.95 -27.82 24.50
C VAL A 564 5.25 -29.03 25.38
N LYS A 565 5.55 -28.79 26.66
CA LYS A 565 5.70 -29.80 27.70
C LYS A 565 4.62 -29.56 28.77
N MET A 566 3.75 -30.54 28.94
CA MET A 566 2.65 -30.55 29.92
C MET A 566 3.10 -31.14 31.25
#